data_AF-A0A450ZDL7-F1
#
_entry.id   AF-A0A450ZDL7-F1
#
_cell.length_a   1.000
_cell.length_b   1.000
_cell.length_c   1.000
_cell.angle_alpha   90.00
_cell.angle_beta   90.00
_cell.angle_gamma   90.00
#
_symmetry.space_group_name_H-M   'P 1'
#
loop_
_entity.id
_entity.type
_entity.pdbx_description
1 polymer ?
#
loop_
_entity_poly.entity_id
_entity_poly.type
_entity_poly.pdbx_seq_one_letter_code
_entity_poly.pdbx_strand_id
1 'polypeptide(L)'
;MKSPLCILSTNREDTICGFLRRFGFPEVEAVVCRKGLEGKASGLKALKRRFKDHSHVIYICDEIRDVIACKKANVYSFHVDWGANDAKVVRLFPTTWLGSRTEELLPWIETVLGVLPPNRIKDPIRRAAPFGALPSFPGLLKKLRDSTLFLPLLLFPPGPRGKLLVLYLLLREIDDSIDSATNDRDATMKANAWLAFIQGAYGRKTGIGFVDRALNIIEKDELRLLEKIIRSQRLQIDAREKTVEKIESWALAQNGPLGELILESLGVRHDWTEQYIEDLAIGFQLVNLCKDVIDDLRANSILIPGIDPESVRSMSGSDILAHPDFRRAFRCVLERAKIRILRARLLPGNEFDKELRGVKVWIEFYLMIIDRLWLDGPGHGRIGFWKRLGKLSKAAIER
;
A
#
# COMPACT_ATOMS: atom_id res chain seq x y z
N MET A 1 3.85 -31.07 26.76
CA MET A 1 4.07 -29.93 27.67
C MET A 1 2.71 -29.37 28.06
N LYS A 2 2.44 -29.15 29.36
CA LYS A 2 1.20 -28.46 29.79
C LYS A 2 1.42 -26.95 29.65
N SER A 3 0.57 -26.26 28.89
CA SER A 3 0.54 -24.78 28.91
C SER A 3 -0.18 -24.31 30.17
N PRO A 4 0.44 -23.50 31.03
CA PRO A 4 -0.22 -23.00 32.23
C PRO A 4 -1.36 -22.04 31.84
N LEU A 5 -2.60 -22.39 32.19
CA LEU A 5 -3.76 -21.52 32.03
C LEU A 5 -3.84 -20.58 33.23
N CYS A 6 -3.89 -19.28 33.00
CA CYS A 6 -3.99 -18.27 34.05
C CYS A 6 -5.21 -17.36 33.82
N ILE A 7 -5.79 -16.84 34.89
CA ILE A 7 -6.86 -15.85 34.84
C ILE A 7 -6.32 -14.50 35.32
N LEU A 8 -6.57 -13.44 34.55
CA LEU A 8 -6.34 -12.05 34.98
C LEU A 8 -7.69 -11.35 35.10
N SER A 9 -8.00 -10.80 36.28
CA SER A 9 -9.31 -10.20 36.53
C SER A 9 -9.23 -8.99 37.45
N THR A 10 -10.27 -8.16 37.38
CA THR A 10 -10.52 -7.10 38.37
C THR A 10 -11.38 -7.60 39.54
N ASN A 11 -11.99 -8.78 39.42
CA ASN A 11 -12.80 -9.40 40.47
C ASN A 11 -11.91 -9.99 41.57
N ARG A 12 -12.49 -10.24 42.75
CA ARG A 12 -11.77 -10.89 43.86
C ARG A 12 -11.49 -12.36 43.53
N GLU A 13 -10.33 -12.85 43.97
CA GLU A 13 -9.86 -14.21 43.71
C GLU A 13 -10.79 -15.27 44.31
N ASP A 14 -11.27 -15.07 45.53
CA ASP A 14 -12.22 -15.97 46.20
C ASP A 14 -13.52 -16.17 45.40
N THR A 15 -14.00 -15.10 44.75
CA THR A 15 -15.18 -15.12 43.90
C THR A 15 -14.94 -15.95 42.65
N ILE A 16 -13.79 -15.76 41.99
CA ILE A 16 -13.40 -16.49 40.78
C ILE A 16 -13.20 -17.97 41.10
N CYS A 17 -12.40 -18.28 42.13
CA CYS A 17 -12.15 -19.66 42.53
C CYS A 17 -13.42 -20.38 43.00
N GLY A 18 -14.32 -19.67 43.70
CA GLY A 18 -15.64 -20.18 44.07
C GLY A 18 -16.50 -20.50 42.85
N PHE A 19 -16.53 -19.61 41.85
CA PHE A 19 -17.23 -19.82 40.59
C PHE A 19 -16.69 -21.05 39.84
N LEU A 20 -15.37 -21.13 39.63
CA LEU A 20 -14.75 -22.25 38.91
C LEU A 20 -15.10 -23.61 39.55
N ARG A 21 -14.98 -23.71 40.88
CA ARG A 21 -15.33 -24.93 41.63
C ARG A 21 -16.80 -25.28 41.50
N ARG A 22 -17.70 -24.30 41.66
CA ARG A 22 -19.15 -24.52 41.62
C ARG A 22 -19.61 -25.10 40.27
N PHE A 23 -18.98 -24.68 39.18
CA PHE A 23 -19.34 -25.10 37.82
C PHE A 23 -18.41 -26.17 37.24
N GLY A 24 -17.50 -26.74 38.04
CA GLY A 24 -16.64 -27.85 37.62
C GLY A 24 -15.61 -27.47 36.56
N PHE A 25 -15.16 -26.21 36.51
CA PHE A 25 -14.07 -25.81 35.61
C PHE A 25 -12.73 -26.40 36.07
N PRO A 26 -11.79 -26.67 35.14
CA PRO A 26 -10.44 -27.14 35.48
C PRO A 26 -9.70 -26.16 36.38
N GLU A 27 -8.79 -26.68 37.23
CA GLU A 27 -7.89 -25.82 38.00
C GLU A 27 -6.96 -25.02 37.08
N VAL A 28 -6.81 -23.73 37.39
CA VAL A 28 -5.92 -22.80 36.70
C VAL A 28 -4.64 -22.59 37.50
N GLU A 29 -3.52 -22.38 36.81
CA GLU A 29 -2.19 -22.29 37.41
C GLU A 29 -2.02 -21.03 38.27
N ALA A 30 -2.71 -19.95 37.91
CA ALA A 30 -2.71 -18.71 38.68
C ALA A 30 -3.96 -17.87 38.40
N VAL A 31 -4.48 -17.21 39.43
CA VAL A 31 -5.44 -16.12 39.32
C VAL A 31 -4.74 -14.83 39.77
N VAL A 32 -4.69 -13.83 38.89
CA VAL A 32 -4.09 -12.53 39.18
C VAL A 32 -5.18 -11.48 39.22
N CYS A 33 -5.40 -10.92 40.40
CA CYS A 33 -6.37 -9.86 40.62
C CYS A 33 -5.68 -8.49 40.69
N ARG A 34 -6.09 -7.55 39.83
CA ARG A 34 -5.57 -6.16 39.81
C ARG A 34 -6.73 -5.18 39.62
N LYS A 35 -6.84 -4.18 40.49
CA LYS A 35 -7.89 -3.15 40.43
C LYS A 35 -7.49 -2.01 39.48
N GLY A 36 -8.48 -1.40 38.82
CA GLY A 36 -8.32 -0.17 38.01
C GLY A 36 -7.93 -0.38 36.53
N LEU A 37 -8.13 0.68 35.72
CA LEU A 37 -7.88 0.72 34.26
C LEU A 37 -6.44 0.38 33.85
N GLU A 38 -5.46 0.61 34.72
CA GLU A 38 -4.04 0.33 34.47
C GLU A 38 -3.57 -1.00 35.09
N GLY A 39 -4.42 -1.64 35.88
CA GLY A 39 -4.10 -2.84 36.64
C GLY A 39 -3.83 -4.06 35.75
N LYS A 40 -4.53 -4.19 34.62
CA LYS A 40 -4.38 -5.35 33.72
C LYS A 40 -2.99 -5.38 33.07
N ALA A 41 -2.44 -4.24 32.63
CA ALA A 41 -1.11 -4.18 32.04
C ALA A 41 0.00 -4.59 33.02
N SER A 42 -0.10 -4.17 34.28
CA SER A 42 0.86 -4.58 35.32
C SER A 42 0.70 -6.05 35.71
N GLY A 43 -0.53 -6.58 35.72
CA GLY A 43 -0.83 -8.00 35.91
C GLY A 43 -0.19 -8.88 34.83
N LEU A 44 -0.34 -8.50 33.55
CA LEU A 44 0.30 -9.19 32.42
C LEU A 44 1.83 -9.21 32.54
N LYS A 45 2.44 -8.08 32.92
CA LYS A 45 3.90 -8.00 33.16
C LYS A 45 4.33 -8.87 34.35
N ALA A 46 3.50 -9.02 35.37
CA ALA A 46 3.77 -9.92 36.50
C ALA A 46 3.71 -11.39 36.08
N LEU A 47 2.70 -11.78 35.30
CA LEU A 47 2.57 -13.13 34.75
C LEU A 47 3.77 -13.48 33.84
N LYS A 48 4.17 -12.59 32.95
CA LYS A 48 5.33 -12.79 32.06
C LYS A 48 6.63 -13.00 32.84
N ARG A 49 6.81 -12.32 33.97
CA ARG A 49 7.98 -12.51 34.86
C ARG A 49 7.92 -13.83 35.64
N ARG A 50 6.72 -14.31 35.98
CA ARG A 50 6.51 -15.55 36.74
C ARG A 50 6.84 -16.80 35.90
N PHE A 51 6.52 -16.79 34.62
CA PHE A 51 6.68 -17.93 33.72
C PHE A 51 7.84 -17.73 32.74
N LYS A 52 9.08 -17.54 33.25
CA LYS A 52 10.28 -17.18 32.47
C LYS A 52 10.57 -18.04 31.24
N ASP A 53 10.21 -19.33 31.27
CA ASP A 53 10.45 -20.29 30.17
C ASP A 53 9.39 -20.23 29.06
N HIS A 54 8.33 -19.43 29.22
CA HIS A 54 7.25 -19.27 28.25
C HIS A 54 7.41 -17.93 27.54
N SER A 55 8.32 -17.88 26.56
CA SER A 55 8.62 -16.68 25.76
C SER A 55 7.42 -16.13 24.98
N HIS A 56 6.33 -16.89 24.88
CA HIS A 56 5.12 -16.55 24.15
C HIS A 56 3.90 -16.61 25.07
N VAL A 57 3.43 -15.43 25.48
CA VAL A 57 2.16 -15.26 26.22
C VAL A 57 1.10 -14.77 25.24
N ILE A 58 -0.06 -15.43 25.23
CA ILE A 58 -1.26 -15.01 24.51
C ILE A 58 -2.31 -14.64 25.56
N TYR A 59 -2.95 -13.50 25.39
CA TYR A 59 -4.03 -13.07 26.25
C TYR A 59 -5.34 -13.01 25.46
N ILE A 60 -6.35 -13.72 25.97
CA ILE A 60 -7.71 -13.72 25.38
C ILE A 60 -8.44 -12.50 25.92
N CYS A 61 -8.82 -11.59 25.03
CA CYS A 61 -9.46 -10.31 25.32
C CYS A 61 -10.96 -10.41 25.03
N ASP A 62 -11.78 -9.95 25.96
CA ASP A 62 -13.22 -9.74 25.74
C ASP A 62 -13.55 -8.26 25.51
N GLU A 63 -12.64 -7.34 25.84
CA GLU A 63 -12.83 -5.90 25.67
C GLU A 63 -11.57 -5.17 25.14
N ILE A 64 -11.77 -3.99 24.57
CA ILE A 64 -10.70 -3.13 24.02
C ILE A 64 -9.68 -2.74 25.08
N ARG A 65 -10.11 -2.59 26.34
CA ARG A 65 -9.21 -2.25 27.45
C ARG A 65 -8.12 -3.31 27.63
N ASP A 66 -8.42 -4.56 27.29
CA ASP A 66 -7.49 -5.67 27.38
C ASP A 66 -6.48 -5.66 26.25
N VAL A 67 -6.93 -5.31 25.05
CA VAL A 67 -6.07 -5.06 23.89
C VAL A 67 -5.05 -3.95 24.20
N ILE A 68 -5.51 -2.85 24.81
CA ILE A 68 -4.64 -1.74 25.23
C ILE A 68 -3.65 -2.22 26.30
N ALA A 69 -4.09 -3.03 27.27
CA ALA A 69 -3.23 -3.59 28.31
C ALA A 69 -2.16 -4.54 27.73
N CYS A 70 -2.52 -5.38 26.75
CA CYS A 70 -1.61 -6.27 26.05
C CYS A 70 -0.53 -5.50 25.29
N LYS A 71 -0.91 -4.43 24.58
CA LYS A 71 0.03 -3.54 23.89
C LYS A 71 1.02 -2.90 24.87
N LYS A 72 0.54 -2.40 26.02
CA LYS A 72 1.41 -1.83 27.09
C LYS A 72 2.33 -2.88 27.73
N ALA A 73 1.95 -4.16 27.71
CA ALA A 73 2.70 -5.27 28.29
C ALA A 73 3.59 -6.03 27.28
N ASN A 74 3.51 -5.69 25.99
CA ASN A 74 4.14 -6.43 24.91
C ASN A 74 3.79 -7.94 24.96
N VAL A 75 2.49 -8.21 24.93
CA VAL A 75 1.84 -9.53 24.95
C VAL A 75 0.91 -9.63 23.75
N TYR A 76 0.81 -10.80 23.12
CA TYR A 76 -0.10 -11.01 22.01
C TYR A 76 -1.55 -11.04 22.51
N SER A 77 -2.44 -10.34 21.81
CA SER A 77 -3.86 -10.28 22.15
C SER A 77 -4.71 -11.01 21.11
N PHE A 78 -5.63 -11.84 21.59
CA PHE A 78 -6.69 -12.47 20.80
C PHE A 78 -8.04 -11.99 21.33
N HIS A 79 -8.74 -11.14 20.58
CA HIS A 79 -10.05 -10.65 20.94
C HIS A 79 -11.15 -11.57 20.42
N VAL A 80 -12.06 -11.96 21.30
CA VAL A 80 -13.24 -12.74 20.92
C VAL A 80 -14.35 -11.81 20.45
N ASP A 81 -15.02 -12.12 19.35
CA ASP A 81 -16.06 -11.26 18.80
C ASP A 81 -17.39 -11.28 19.60
N TRP A 82 -17.54 -12.28 20.47
CA TRP A 82 -18.60 -12.36 21.49
C TRP A 82 -18.27 -11.59 22.78
N GLY A 83 -17.20 -10.80 22.77
CA GLY A 83 -16.79 -9.93 23.88
C GLY A 83 -17.68 -8.69 24.05
N ALA A 84 -17.36 -7.87 25.05
CA ALA A 84 -18.12 -6.68 25.43
C ALA A 84 -18.04 -5.52 24.41
N ASN A 85 -17.09 -5.56 23.45
CA ASN A 85 -16.92 -4.51 22.44
C ASN A 85 -17.09 -5.04 21.01
N ASP A 86 -17.72 -4.22 20.15
CA ASP A 86 -17.95 -4.53 18.73
C ASP A 86 -16.63 -4.79 17.97
N ALA A 87 -16.59 -5.89 17.23
CA ALA A 87 -15.46 -6.31 16.40
C ALA A 87 -14.94 -5.21 15.45
N LYS A 88 -15.79 -4.28 15.00
CA LYS A 88 -15.41 -3.13 14.16
C LYS A 88 -14.48 -2.16 14.87
N VAL A 89 -14.67 -1.94 16.18
CA VAL A 89 -13.85 -1.04 16.98
C VAL A 89 -12.50 -1.69 17.32
N VAL A 90 -12.50 -3.01 17.51
CA VAL A 90 -11.29 -3.80 17.78
C VAL A 90 -10.36 -3.86 16.57
N ARG A 91 -10.91 -3.87 15.34
CA ARG A 91 -10.12 -3.80 14.08
C ARG A 91 -9.23 -2.57 13.95
N LEU A 92 -9.42 -1.54 14.79
CA LEU A 92 -8.54 -0.38 14.87
C LEU A 92 -7.20 -0.66 15.59
N PHE A 93 -7.04 -1.85 16.20
CA PHE A 93 -5.85 -2.26 16.93
C PHE A 93 -5.11 -3.38 16.17
N PRO A 94 -4.09 -3.05 15.34
CA PRO A 94 -3.50 -3.97 14.36
C PRO A 94 -2.71 -5.13 14.96
N THR A 95 -2.41 -5.10 16.26
CA THR A 95 -1.68 -6.17 16.97
C THR A 95 -2.61 -7.22 17.60
N THR A 96 -3.91 -7.17 17.29
CA THR A 96 -4.94 -7.99 17.92
C THR A 96 -5.61 -8.91 16.91
N TRP A 97 -5.61 -10.20 17.22
CA TRP A 97 -6.35 -11.18 16.43
C TRP A 97 -7.83 -11.13 16.79
N LEU A 98 -8.74 -11.33 15.84
CA LEU A 98 -10.17 -11.37 16.10
C LEU A 98 -10.72 -12.75 15.75
N GLY A 99 -11.35 -13.40 16.72
CA GLY A 99 -11.85 -14.76 16.59
C GLY A 99 -13.31 -14.91 16.96
N SER A 100 -13.99 -15.77 16.21
CA SER A 100 -15.42 -16.08 16.43
C SER A 100 -15.65 -17.45 17.02
N ARG A 101 -14.61 -18.29 17.11
CA ARG A 101 -14.69 -19.60 17.77
C ARG A 101 -13.39 -19.97 18.48
N THR A 102 -13.48 -20.84 19.48
CA THR A 102 -12.33 -21.28 20.30
C THR A 102 -11.34 -22.15 19.51
N GLU A 103 -11.79 -22.89 18.49
CA GLU A 103 -10.90 -23.72 17.66
C GLU A 103 -9.89 -22.89 16.87
N GLU A 104 -10.17 -21.61 16.69
CA GLU A 104 -9.30 -20.68 15.98
C GLU A 104 -8.04 -20.29 16.80
N LEU A 105 -8.03 -20.58 18.11
CA LEU A 105 -6.85 -20.47 18.98
C LEU A 105 -5.85 -21.62 18.78
N LEU A 106 -6.31 -22.78 18.29
CA LEU A 106 -5.53 -24.03 18.29
C LEU A 106 -4.21 -23.93 17.50
N PRO A 107 -4.17 -23.40 16.26
CA PRO A 107 -2.92 -23.32 15.51
C PRO A 107 -1.87 -22.44 16.19
N TRP A 108 -2.31 -21.47 16.99
CA TRP A 108 -1.45 -20.57 17.75
C TRP A 108 -0.91 -21.24 19.01
N ILE A 109 -1.77 -21.92 19.75
CA ILE A 109 -1.38 -22.74 20.91
C ILE A 109 -0.35 -23.79 20.46
N GLU A 110 -0.60 -24.47 19.34
CA GLU A 110 0.29 -25.49 18.78
C GLU A 110 1.65 -24.92 18.35
N THR A 111 1.69 -23.71 17.80
CA THR A 111 2.96 -23.08 17.39
C THR A 111 3.73 -22.53 18.59
N VAL A 112 3.04 -21.93 19.56
CA VAL A 112 3.64 -21.51 20.83
C VAL A 112 4.18 -22.70 21.61
N LEU A 113 3.53 -23.85 21.51
CA LEU A 113 3.97 -25.11 22.10
C LEU A 113 5.05 -25.84 21.29
N GLY A 114 5.49 -25.30 20.14
CA GLY A 114 6.51 -25.92 19.29
C GLY A 114 6.06 -27.19 18.55
N VAL A 115 4.75 -27.45 18.48
CA VAL A 115 4.14 -28.60 17.77
C VAL A 115 4.06 -28.34 16.26
N LEU A 116 3.96 -27.07 15.85
CA LEU A 116 4.02 -26.64 14.45
C LEU A 116 5.22 -25.71 14.21
N PRO A 117 5.94 -25.82 13.07
CA PRO A 117 7.01 -24.90 12.74
C PRO A 117 6.44 -23.46 12.61
N PRO A 118 7.15 -22.43 13.12
CA PRO A 118 6.69 -21.02 13.13
C PRO A 118 6.18 -20.51 11.77
N ASN A 119 6.71 -21.12 10.71
CA ASN A 119 6.52 -20.83 9.31
C ASN A 119 5.15 -21.26 8.77
N ARG A 120 4.35 -22.03 9.54
CA ARG A 120 3.01 -22.50 9.17
C ARG A 120 1.85 -21.73 9.81
N ILE A 121 2.11 -20.85 10.78
CA ILE A 121 1.12 -19.81 11.08
C ILE A 121 1.09 -18.88 9.89
N LYS A 122 -0.07 -18.78 9.23
CA LYS A 122 -0.35 -17.68 8.31
C LYS A 122 -0.26 -16.39 9.12
N ASP A 123 0.89 -15.73 8.99
CA ASP A 123 1.24 -14.49 9.66
C ASP A 123 0.05 -13.51 9.69
N PRO A 124 -0.53 -13.22 10.88
CA PRO A 124 -1.73 -12.40 11.00
C PRO A 124 -1.47 -10.93 10.63
N ILE A 125 -0.20 -10.56 10.50
CA ILE A 125 0.22 -9.26 9.98
C ILE A 125 -0.25 -9.06 8.52
N ARG A 126 -0.46 -10.15 7.76
CA ARG A 126 -1.09 -10.06 6.43
C ARG A 126 -2.51 -9.50 6.45
N ARG A 127 -3.23 -9.55 7.57
CA ARG A 127 -4.58 -8.97 7.71
C ARG A 127 -4.59 -7.61 8.44
N ALA A 128 -3.44 -7.16 8.93
CA ALA A 128 -3.32 -6.00 9.83
C ALA A 128 -2.61 -4.78 9.21
N ALA A 129 -2.47 -4.74 7.88
CA ALA A 129 -2.48 -3.43 7.24
C ALA A 129 -3.89 -2.84 7.41
N PRO A 130 -4.07 -1.53 7.55
CA PRO A 130 -5.38 -0.89 7.72
C PRO A 130 -6.40 -1.15 6.59
N PHE A 131 -6.08 -1.98 5.60
CA PHE A 131 -6.65 -2.01 4.25
C PHE A 131 -7.07 -3.41 3.76
N GLY A 132 -7.01 -4.44 4.62
CA GLY A 132 -7.37 -5.81 4.26
C GLY A 132 -6.17 -6.75 4.12
N ALA A 133 -6.32 -7.81 3.32
CA ALA A 133 -5.25 -8.79 3.10
C ALA A 133 -4.17 -8.22 2.17
N LEU A 134 -2.98 -7.92 2.69
CA LEU A 134 -1.84 -7.52 1.86
C LEU A 134 -1.51 -8.62 0.84
N PRO A 135 -1.27 -8.29 -0.44
CA PRO A 135 -0.92 -9.26 -1.45
C PRO A 135 0.42 -9.92 -1.11
N SER A 136 0.53 -11.19 -1.52
CA SER A 136 1.79 -11.91 -1.43
C SER A 136 2.85 -11.25 -2.33
N PHE A 137 4.13 -11.37 -1.96
CA PHE A 137 5.24 -10.90 -2.79
C PHE A 137 5.19 -11.42 -4.25
N PRO A 138 4.81 -12.69 -4.53
CA PRO A 138 4.53 -13.14 -5.89
C PRO A 138 3.37 -12.40 -6.60
N GLY A 139 2.31 -12.03 -5.87
CA GLY A 139 1.20 -11.25 -6.42
C GLY A 139 1.63 -9.83 -6.80
N LEU A 140 2.46 -9.20 -5.97
CA LEU A 140 3.09 -7.90 -6.25
C LEU A 140 4.01 -7.95 -7.48
N LEU A 141 4.81 -9.02 -7.62
CA LEU A 141 5.65 -9.22 -8.80
C LEU A 141 4.84 -9.42 -10.08
N LYS A 142 3.67 -10.09 -10.00
CA LYS A 142 2.76 -10.19 -11.14
C LYS A 142 2.26 -8.81 -11.57
N LYS A 143 1.80 -7.98 -10.62
CA LYS A 143 1.37 -6.60 -10.89
C LYS A 143 2.48 -5.74 -11.49
N LEU A 144 3.70 -5.86 -10.96
CA LEU A 144 4.86 -5.17 -11.51
C LEU A 144 5.08 -5.55 -12.98
N ARG A 145 5.07 -6.85 -13.32
CA ARG A 145 5.25 -7.33 -14.71
C ARG A 145 4.24 -6.75 -15.71
N ASP A 146 3.04 -6.42 -15.25
CA ASP A 146 2.00 -5.84 -16.09
C ASP A 146 2.11 -4.30 -16.20
N SER A 147 3.09 -3.66 -15.54
CA SER A 147 3.32 -2.21 -15.56
C SER A 147 4.35 -1.76 -16.60
N THR A 148 4.25 -0.50 -17.03
CA THR A 148 5.25 0.15 -17.91
C THR A 148 6.63 0.28 -17.28
N LEU A 149 6.73 0.19 -15.95
CA LEU A 149 7.98 0.38 -15.20
C LEU A 149 8.83 -0.89 -15.10
N PHE A 150 8.27 -2.09 -15.33
CA PHE A 150 9.02 -3.34 -15.07
C PHE A 150 10.35 -3.45 -15.82
N LEU A 151 10.35 -3.27 -17.14
CA LEU A 151 11.58 -3.34 -17.94
C LEU A 151 12.52 -2.16 -17.65
N PRO A 152 12.06 -0.89 -17.58
CA PRO A 152 12.87 0.23 -17.10
C PRO A 152 13.59 -0.04 -15.79
N LEU A 153 12.89 -0.62 -14.82
CA LEU A 153 13.42 -0.91 -13.49
C LEU A 153 14.61 -1.88 -13.55
N LEU A 154 14.56 -2.90 -14.40
CA LEU A 154 15.66 -3.85 -14.58
C LEU A 154 16.93 -3.20 -15.15
N LEU A 155 16.80 -2.04 -15.79
CA LEU A 155 17.90 -1.32 -16.44
C LEU A 155 18.55 -0.26 -15.54
N PHE A 156 17.99 0.05 -14.38
CA PHE A 156 18.66 0.91 -13.40
C PHE A 156 19.93 0.26 -12.87
N PRO A 157 20.95 1.04 -12.45
CA PRO A 157 22.17 0.48 -11.86
C PRO A 157 21.88 -0.46 -10.67
N PRO A 158 22.68 -1.53 -10.45
CA PRO A 158 22.39 -2.56 -9.43
C PRO A 158 22.16 -2.02 -8.01
N GLY A 159 22.90 -0.97 -7.60
CA GLY A 159 22.73 -0.33 -6.29
C GLY A 159 21.31 0.23 -6.07
N PRO A 160 20.89 1.27 -6.80
CA PRO A 160 19.56 1.87 -6.65
C PRO A 160 18.41 0.96 -7.06
N ARG A 161 18.62 0.01 -7.97
CA ARG A 161 17.57 -0.87 -8.50
C ARG A 161 16.78 -1.59 -7.40
N GLY A 162 17.48 -2.19 -6.43
CA GLY A 162 16.82 -2.95 -5.36
C GLY A 162 15.92 -2.07 -4.50
N LYS A 163 16.37 -0.84 -4.24
CA LYS A 163 15.63 0.18 -3.48
C LYS A 163 14.39 0.64 -4.22
N LEU A 164 14.54 1.06 -5.47
CA LEU A 164 13.44 1.51 -6.32
C LEU A 164 12.39 0.42 -6.56
N LEU A 165 12.82 -0.85 -6.67
CA LEU A 165 11.89 -1.98 -6.78
C LEU A 165 11.01 -2.09 -5.53
N VAL A 166 11.61 -2.10 -4.35
CA VAL A 166 10.87 -2.26 -3.10
C VAL A 166 9.96 -1.05 -2.85
N LEU A 167 10.42 0.16 -3.16
CA LEU A 167 9.61 1.37 -3.05
C LEU A 167 8.45 1.38 -4.02
N TYR A 168 8.65 0.97 -5.28
CA TYR A 168 7.57 0.83 -6.23
C TYR A 168 6.51 -0.17 -5.75
N LEU A 169 6.92 -1.32 -5.21
CA LEU A 169 5.98 -2.31 -4.69
C LEU A 169 5.16 -1.77 -3.52
N LEU A 170 5.78 -0.99 -2.63
CA LEU A 170 5.09 -0.30 -1.55
C LEU A 170 4.09 0.72 -2.09
N LEU A 171 4.54 1.62 -2.99
CA LEU A 171 3.70 2.65 -3.58
C LEU A 171 2.52 2.05 -4.34
N ARG A 172 2.71 0.97 -5.11
CA ARG A 172 1.63 0.27 -5.80
C ARG A 172 0.59 -0.28 -4.84
N GLU A 173 1.00 -0.80 -3.69
CA GLU A 173 0.07 -1.29 -2.67
C GLU A 173 -0.76 -0.17 -2.03
N ILE A 174 -0.12 0.98 -1.78
CA ILE A 174 -0.78 2.18 -1.27
C ILE A 174 -1.79 2.69 -2.29
N ASP A 175 -1.39 2.79 -3.55
CA ASP A 175 -2.19 3.21 -4.71
C ASP A 175 -3.44 2.32 -4.85
N ASP A 176 -3.26 1.00 -4.97
CA ASP A 176 -4.36 0.03 -5.07
C ASP A 176 -5.32 0.10 -3.87
N SER A 177 -4.77 0.32 -2.68
CA SER A 177 -5.56 0.49 -1.46
C SER A 177 -6.43 1.75 -1.52
N ILE A 178 -5.89 2.87 -2.00
CA ILE A 178 -6.61 4.14 -2.10
C ILE A 178 -7.63 4.08 -3.25
N ASP A 179 -7.26 3.52 -4.40
CA ASP A 179 -8.13 3.34 -5.57
C ASP A 179 -9.34 2.46 -5.30
N SER A 180 -9.23 1.51 -4.37
CA SER A 180 -10.37 0.69 -3.92
C SER A 180 -11.34 1.45 -3.00
N ALA A 181 -11.17 2.75 -2.78
CA ALA A 181 -12.07 3.55 -1.97
C ALA A 181 -13.45 3.70 -2.60
N THR A 182 -14.47 3.78 -1.75
CA THR A 182 -15.87 3.91 -2.19
C THR A 182 -16.31 5.35 -2.44
N ASN A 183 -15.56 6.32 -1.90
CA ASN A 183 -15.77 7.76 -2.07
C ASN A 183 -14.53 8.53 -1.58
N ASP A 184 -14.51 9.84 -1.81
CA ASP A 184 -13.38 10.74 -1.48
C ASP A 184 -13.01 10.75 0.01
N ARG A 185 -14.00 10.62 0.88
CA ARG A 185 -13.77 10.58 2.34
C ARG A 185 -13.06 9.29 2.73
N ASP A 186 -13.45 8.16 2.14
CA ASP A 186 -12.79 6.87 2.32
C ASP A 186 -11.35 6.90 1.76
N ALA A 187 -11.15 7.43 0.55
CA ALA A 187 -9.80 7.61 -0.04
C ALA A 187 -8.89 8.45 0.86
N THR A 188 -9.41 9.58 1.36
CA THR A 188 -8.69 10.46 2.31
C THR A 188 -8.35 9.75 3.61
N MET A 189 -9.31 9.01 4.18
CA MET A 189 -9.09 8.23 5.39
C MET A 189 -8.00 7.18 5.17
N LYS A 190 -8.03 6.48 4.03
CA LYS A 190 -7.04 5.45 3.71
C LYS A 190 -5.64 6.03 3.52
N ALA A 191 -5.50 7.14 2.79
CA ALA A 191 -4.23 7.84 2.64
C ALA A 191 -3.65 8.30 3.99
N ASN A 192 -4.49 8.86 4.88
CA ASN A 192 -4.07 9.27 6.22
C ASN A 192 -3.65 8.07 7.08
N ALA A 193 -4.35 6.93 6.96
CA ALA A 193 -3.99 5.71 7.65
C ALA A 193 -2.64 5.15 7.16
N TRP A 194 -2.36 5.20 5.85
CA TRP A 194 -1.06 4.80 5.29
C TRP A 194 0.06 5.70 5.79
N LEU A 195 -0.18 7.02 5.77
CA LEU A 195 0.76 8.01 6.27
C LEU A 195 1.12 7.75 7.75
N ALA A 196 0.10 7.60 8.61
CA ALA A 196 0.31 7.32 10.02
C ALA A 196 1.01 5.98 10.26
N PHE A 197 0.69 4.96 9.46
CA PHE A 197 1.33 3.65 9.53
C PHE A 197 2.82 3.74 9.16
N ILE A 198 3.17 4.36 8.04
CA ILE A 198 4.55 4.52 7.58
C ILE A 198 5.38 5.33 8.60
N GLN A 199 4.83 6.42 9.12
CA GLN A 199 5.46 7.23 10.16
C GLN A 199 5.70 6.44 11.45
N GLY A 200 4.71 5.66 11.89
CA GLY A 200 4.83 4.84 13.11
C GLY A 200 5.73 3.62 12.93
N ALA A 201 5.88 3.13 11.71
CA ALA A 201 6.69 1.97 11.33
C ALA A 201 8.15 2.33 11.07
N TYR A 202 8.46 3.56 10.66
CA TYR A 202 9.82 3.97 10.36
C TYR A 202 10.75 3.78 11.57
N GLY A 203 11.88 3.08 11.34
CA GLY A 203 12.82 2.70 12.40
C GLY A 203 12.33 1.58 13.33
N ARG A 204 11.24 0.87 12.98
CA ARG A 204 10.66 -0.24 13.76
C ARG A 204 10.37 -1.43 12.86
N LYS A 205 10.32 -2.63 13.44
CA LYS A 205 9.85 -3.83 12.73
C LYS A 205 8.33 -3.92 12.81
N THR A 206 7.67 -3.92 11.66
CA THR A 206 6.23 -4.14 11.54
C THR A 206 5.88 -5.62 11.43
N GLY A 207 6.84 -6.44 10.99
CA GLY A 207 6.66 -7.85 10.62
C GLY A 207 6.06 -8.04 9.22
N ILE A 208 5.70 -6.95 8.52
CA ILE A 208 5.37 -6.99 7.09
C ILE A 208 6.68 -6.98 6.30
N GLY A 209 7.14 -8.14 5.84
CA GLY A 209 8.48 -8.30 5.28
C GLY A 209 8.85 -7.33 4.13
N PHE A 210 7.92 -6.92 3.26
CA PHE A 210 8.23 -5.96 2.18
C PHE A 210 8.22 -4.51 2.67
N VAL A 211 7.33 -4.15 3.59
CA VAL A 211 7.31 -2.81 4.23
C VAL A 211 8.56 -2.64 5.08
N ASP A 212 8.91 -3.63 5.89
CA ASP A 212 10.13 -3.60 6.70
C ASP A 212 11.36 -3.44 5.80
N ARG A 213 11.42 -4.13 4.66
CA ARG A 213 12.47 -3.91 3.66
C ARG A 213 12.46 -2.49 3.10
N ALA A 214 11.29 -1.95 2.75
CA ALA A 214 11.17 -0.59 2.21
C ALA A 214 11.61 0.47 3.22
N LEU A 215 11.18 0.35 4.47
CA LEU A 215 11.45 1.35 5.50
C LEU A 215 12.87 1.27 6.06
N ASN A 216 13.53 0.11 5.99
CA ASN A 216 14.91 -0.05 6.44
C ASN A 216 15.95 0.51 5.44
N ILE A 217 15.57 0.75 4.18
CA ILE A 217 16.49 1.19 3.12
C ILE A 217 16.29 2.65 2.71
N ILE A 218 15.26 3.33 3.23
CA ILE A 218 15.02 4.74 2.96
C ILE A 218 15.57 5.62 4.06
N GLU A 219 16.14 6.74 3.65
CA GLU A 219 16.63 7.78 4.54
C GLU A 219 15.52 8.75 4.95
N LYS A 220 15.82 9.65 5.88
CA LYS A 220 14.84 10.58 6.44
C LYS A 220 14.26 11.53 5.38
N ASP A 221 15.07 11.98 4.42
CA ASP A 221 14.60 12.87 3.36
C ASP A 221 13.73 12.13 2.35
N GLU A 222 14.08 10.90 2.02
CA GLU A 222 13.27 10.03 1.15
C GLU A 222 11.96 9.61 1.80
N LEU A 223 11.95 9.43 3.13
CA LEU A 223 10.71 9.27 3.87
C LEU A 223 9.81 10.50 3.69
N ARG A 224 10.34 11.72 3.72
CA ARG A 224 9.55 12.93 3.45
C ARG A 224 8.99 12.94 2.03
N LEU A 225 9.74 12.47 1.04
CA LEU A 225 9.25 12.32 -0.34
C LEU A 225 8.14 11.27 -0.42
N LEU A 226 8.32 10.11 0.22
CA LEU A 226 7.28 9.08 0.32
C LEU A 226 5.99 9.61 0.96
N GLU A 227 6.10 10.39 2.04
CA GLU A 227 4.96 11.04 2.66
C GLU A 227 4.27 12.04 1.73
N LYS A 228 5.04 12.82 0.95
CA LYS A 228 4.48 13.74 -0.06
C LYS A 228 3.70 12.95 -1.12
N ILE A 229 4.23 11.82 -1.60
CA ILE A 229 3.53 10.94 -2.57
C ILE A 229 2.22 10.42 -1.96
N ILE A 230 2.23 9.94 -0.72
CA ILE A 230 0.99 9.44 -0.07
C ILE A 230 -0.04 10.55 0.13
N ARG A 231 0.41 11.77 0.48
CA ARG A 231 -0.50 12.92 0.64
C ARG A 231 -1.08 13.37 -0.69
N SER A 232 -0.31 13.32 -1.77
CA SER A 232 -0.76 13.76 -3.09
C SER A 232 -1.85 12.87 -3.68
N GLN A 233 -1.96 11.62 -3.24
CA GLN A 233 -3.09 10.71 -3.56
C GLN A 233 -4.45 11.23 -3.09
N ARG A 234 -4.49 12.22 -2.21
CA ARG A 234 -5.71 12.89 -1.76
C ARG A 234 -6.12 14.06 -2.66
N LEU A 235 -5.24 14.47 -3.58
CA LEU A 235 -5.50 15.60 -4.47
C LEU A 235 -6.49 15.16 -5.55
N GLN A 236 -7.60 15.88 -5.61
CA GLN A 236 -8.67 15.67 -6.56
C GLN A 236 -8.81 16.89 -7.46
N ILE A 237 -9.25 16.66 -8.69
CA ILE A 237 -9.72 17.70 -9.59
C ILE A 237 -11.21 17.49 -9.78
N ASP A 238 -12.01 18.53 -9.52
CA ASP A 238 -13.40 18.53 -9.98
C ASP A 238 -13.39 18.52 -11.52
N ALA A 239 -13.95 17.45 -12.10
CA ALA A 239 -14.02 17.26 -13.54
C ALA A 239 -14.76 18.41 -14.26
N ARG A 240 -15.61 19.17 -13.56
CA ARG A 240 -16.32 20.35 -14.11
C ARG A 240 -15.45 21.60 -14.16
N GLU A 241 -14.45 21.69 -13.30
CA GLU A 241 -13.55 22.85 -13.20
C GLU A 241 -12.17 22.62 -13.82
N LYS A 242 -12.00 21.50 -14.53
CA LYS A 242 -10.71 21.11 -15.10
C LYS A 242 -10.24 22.11 -16.15
N THR A 243 -9.03 22.63 -15.96
CA THR A 243 -8.27 23.35 -16.98
C THR A 243 -6.97 22.61 -17.24
N VAL A 244 -6.31 22.95 -18.34
CA VAL A 244 -5.00 22.38 -18.66
C VAL A 244 -4.02 22.65 -17.52
N GLU A 245 -3.99 23.88 -17.01
CA GLU A 245 -3.08 24.34 -15.96
C GLU A 245 -3.33 23.60 -14.64
N LYS A 246 -4.61 23.39 -14.27
CA LYS A 246 -4.99 22.63 -13.08
C LYS A 246 -4.55 21.17 -13.18
N ILE A 247 -4.72 20.55 -14.35
CA ILE A 247 -4.29 19.15 -14.56
C ILE A 247 -2.78 19.01 -14.54
N GLU A 248 -2.05 19.92 -15.19
CA GLU A 248 -0.58 19.89 -15.16
C GLU A 248 -0.06 20.09 -13.73
N SER A 249 -0.62 21.04 -12.97
CA SER A 249 -0.27 21.27 -11.57
C SER A 249 -0.54 20.06 -10.69
N TRP A 250 -1.69 19.41 -10.89
CA TRP A 250 -2.06 18.18 -10.19
C TRP A 250 -1.15 17.01 -10.56
N ALA A 251 -0.84 16.83 -11.85
CA ALA A 251 0.06 15.78 -12.32
C ALA A 251 1.47 15.94 -11.72
N LEU A 252 1.96 17.17 -11.67
CA LEU A 252 3.23 17.49 -11.01
C LEU A 252 3.18 17.21 -9.51
N ALA A 253 2.12 17.61 -8.82
CA ALA A 253 1.97 17.36 -7.39
C ALA A 253 1.85 15.86 -7.07
N GLN A 254 1.22 15.07 -7.94
CA GLN A 254 1.09 13.62 -7.77
C GLN A 254 2.40 12.88 -8.02
N ASN A 255 3.09 13.18 -9.12
CA ASN A 255 4.20 12.36 -9.62
C ASN A 255 5.58 13.00 -9.45
N GLY A 256 5.67 14.32 -9.24
CA GLY A 256 6.93 15.05 -9.07
C GLY A 256 7.79 14.50 -7.93
N PRO A 257 7.25 14.30 -6.71
CA PRO A 257 8.03 13.72 -5.61
C PRO A 257 8.58 12.31 -5.88
N LEU A 258 7.91 11.52 -6.74
CA LEU A 258 8.42 10.23 -7.19
C LEU A 258 9.61 10.40 -8.14
N GLY A 259 9.55 11.39 -9.04
CA GLY A 259 10.69 11.74 -9.91
C GLY A 259 11.92 12.17 -9.11
N GLU A 260 11.72 13.00 -8.08
CA GLU A 260 12.76 13.41 -7.13
C GLU A 260 13.40 12.20 -6.44
N LEU A 261 12.57 11.31 -5.87
CA LEU A 261 13.02 10.07 -5.23
C LEU A 261 13.84 9.16 -6.16
N ILE A 262 13.44 9.07 -7.43
CA ILE A 262 14.15 8.28 -8.44
C ILE A 262 15.51 8.90 -8.76
N LEU A 263 15.58 10.20 -9.06
CA LEU A 263 16.85 10.85 -9.41
C LEU A 263 17.82 10.89 -8.22
N GLU A 264 17.33 11.14 -7.01
CA GLU A 264 18.13 11.06 -5.78
C GLU A 264 18.69 9.65 -5.57
N SER A 265 17.86 8.61 -5.73
CA SER A 265 18.32 7.22 -5.64
C SER A 265 19.40 6.91 -6.68
N LEU A 266 19.29 7.47 -7.89
CA LEU A 266 20.28 7.30 -8.95
C LEU A 266 21.55 8.15 -8.75
N GLY A 267 21.57 9.05 -7.75
CA GLY A 267 22.68 9.98 -7.52
C GLY A 267 22.79 11.07 -8.60
N VAL A 268 21.69 11.40 -9.28
CA VAL A 268 21.65 12.35 -10.39
C VAL A 268 21.10 13.69 -9.90
N ARG A 269 21.95 14.72 -9.91
CA ARG A 269 21.58 16.11 -9.59
C ARG A 269 22.27 17.07 -10.55
N HIS A 270 21.49 17.92 -11.21
CA HIS A 270 21.96 18.89 -12.20
C HIS A 270 20.94 20.02 -12.36
N ASP A 271 21.34 21.16 -12.92
CA ASP A 271 20.44 22.30 -13.17
C ASP A 271 19.19 21.96 -14.01
N TRP A 272 19.22 20.88 -14.80
CA TRP A 272 18.08 20.44 -15.62
C TRP A 272 17.15 19.47 -14.88
N THR A 273 17.52 18.94 -13.71
CA THR A 273 16.77 17.84 -13.07
C THR A 273 15.37 18.25 -12.66
N GLU A 274 15.17 19.49 -12.23
CA GLU A 274 13.84 20.00 -11.88
C GLU A 274 12.91 20.00 -13.09
N GLN A 275 13.36 20.58 -14.21
CA GLN A 275 12.57 20.61 -15.43
C GLN A 275 12.31 19.19 -15.98
N TYR A 276 13.28 18.30 -15.87
CA TYR A 276 13.16 16.91 -16.29
C TYR A 276 12.12 16.14 -15.47
N ILE A 277 12.10 16.32 -14.14
CA ILE A 277 11.06 15.76 -13.27
C ILE A 277 9.70 16.32 -13.65
N GLU A 278 9.60 17.65 -13.81
CA GLU A 278 8.33 18.30 -14.14
C GLU A 278 7.73 17.74 -15.44
N ASP A 279 8.54 17.69 -16.48
CA ASP A 279 8.10 17.25 -17.79
C ASP A 279 7.69 15.79 -17.86
N LEU A 280 8.43 14.91 -17.18
CA LEU A 280 8.06 13.50 -17.12
C LEU A 280 6.82 13.28 -16.23
N ALA A 281 6.73 13.96 -15.09
CA ALA A 281 5.58 13.86 -14.18
C ALA A 281 4.28 14.28 -14.89
N ILE A 282 4.32 15.42 -15.59
CA ILE A 282 3.17 15.92 -16.37
C ILE A 282 2.93 15.02 -17.59
N GLY A 283 3.97 14.79 -18.41
CA GLY A 283 3.85 14.07 -19.66
C GLY A 283 3.30 12.66 -19.49
N PHE A 284 3.83 11.88 -18.54
CA PHE A 284 3.36 10.52 -18.29
C PHE A 284 1.93 10.50 -17.75
N GLN A 285 1.56 11.46 -16.89
CA GLN A 285 0.20 11.53 -16.37
C GLN A 285 -0.81 11.87 -17.47
N LEU A 286 -0.49 12.79 -18.37
CA LEU A 286 -1.36 13.10 -19.51
C LEU A 286 -1.54 11.89 -20.43
N VAL A 287 -0.49 11.09 -20.67
CA VAL A 287 -0.63 9.82 -21.41
C VAL A 287 -1.53 8.84 -20.66
N ASN A 288 -1.42 8.74 -19.33
CA ASN A 288 -2.27 7.87 -18.54
C ASN A 288 -3.76 8.28 -18.64
N LEU A 289 -4.07 9.59 -18.56
CA LEU A 289 -5.42 10.10 -18.79
C LEU A 289 -5.97 9.68 -20.16
N CYS A 290 -5.15 9.79 -21.22
CA CYS A 290 -5.56 9.34 -22.55
C CYS A 290 -5.68 7.81 -22.67
N LYS A 291 -4.81 7.05 -21.99
CA LYS A 291 -4.78 5.59 -22.02
C LYS A 291 -6.02 4.99 -21.35
N ASP A 292 -6.46 5.58 -20.25
CA ASP A 292 -7.54 5.07 -19.40
C ASP A 292 -8.89 5.76 -19.64
N VAL A 293 -8.95 6.73 -20.56
CA VAL A 293 -10.14 7.52 -20.89
C VAL A 293 -11.41 6.69 -21.13
N ILE A 294 -11.31 5.48 -21.67
CA ILE A 294 -12.48 4.59 -21.87
C ILE A 294 -13.10 4.17 -20.54
N ASP A 295 -12.27 3.81 -19.57
CA ASP A 295 -12.77 3.42 -18.25
C ASP A 295 -13.21 4.65 -17.46
N ASP A 296 -12.51 5.78 -17.60
CA ASP A 296 -12.90 7.04 -16.97
C ASP A 296 -14.25 7.55 -17.48
N LEU A 297 -14.54 7.36 -18.78
CA LEU A 297 -15.84 7.66 -19.37
C LEU A 297 -16.95 6.80 -18.75
N ARG A 298 -16.70 5.49 -18.57
CA ARG A 298 -17.66 4.58 -17.90
C ARG A 298 -17.90 4.95 -16.44
N ALA A 299 -16.89 5.50 -15.78
CA ALA A 299 -16.95 5.94 -14.39
C ALA A 299 -17.49 7.38 -14.23
N ASN A 300 -17.77 8.10 -15.33
CA ASN A 300 -18.17 9.51 -15.32
C ASN A 300 -17.13 10.45 -14.66
N SER A 301 -15.84 10.13 -14.83
CA SER A 301 -14.70 10.82 -14.19
C SER A 301 -13.70 11.39 -15.21
N ILE A 302 -14.16 11.73 -16.42
CA ILE A 302 -13.28 12.18 -17.51
C ILE A 302 -12.56 13.50 -17.18
N LEU A 303 -11.22 13.42 -17.16
CA LEU A 303 -10.34 14.57 -16.94
C LEU A 303 -9.74 15.16 -18.24
N ILE A 304 -10.19 14.80 -19.44
CA ILE A 304 -9.69 15.44 -20.68
C ILE A 304 -10.17 16.90 -20.75
N PRO A 305 -9.26 17.92 -20.74
CA PRO A 305 -9.65 19.33 -20.83
C PRO A 305 -10.49 19.65 -22.06
N GLY A 306 -11.46 20.56 -21.91
CA GLY A 306 -12.35 20.96 -23.00
C GLY A 306 -13.49 19.99 -23.29
N ILE A 307 -13.61 18.90 -22.54
CA ILE A 307 -14.77 18.00 -22.58
C ILE A 307 -15.60 18.16 -21.32
N ASP A 308 -16.84 18.61 -21.48
CA ASP A 308 -17.81 18.64 -20.38
C ASP A 308 -18.29 17.20 -20.09
N PRO A 309 -18.07 16.66 -18.88
CA PRO A 309 -18.52 15.32 -18.52
C PRO A 309 -20.03 15.12 -18.72
N GLU A 310 -20.86 16.14 -18.46
CA GLU A 310 -22.33 16.01 -18.61
C GLU A 310 -22.72 15.91 -20.09
N SER A 311 -22.04 16.65 -20.98
CA SER A 311 -22.30 16.62 -22.43
C SER A 311 -22.08 15.23 -23.07
N VAL A 312 -21.18 14.43 -22.51
CA VAL A 312 -20.85 13.09 -23.02
C VAL A 312 -21.54 11.96 -22.24
N ARG A 313 -22.26 12.27 -21.16
CA ARG A 313 -22.80 11.29 -20.21
C ARG A 313 -23.88 10.38 -20.80
N SER A 314 -24.70 10.91 -21.70
CA SER A 314 -25.79 10.18 -22.36
C SER A 314 -25.33 9.46 -23.63
N MET A 315 -24.10 9.69 -24.07
CA MET A 315 -23.55 9.11 -25.29
C MET A 315 -23.00 7.70 -25.02
N SER A 316 -23.12 6.81 -26.01
CA SER A 316 -22.44 5.52 -25.92
C SER A 316 -20.92 5.72 -26.03
N GLY A 317 -20.12 4.80 -25.49
CA GLY A 317 -18.66 4.88 -25.58
C GLY A 317 -18.17 5.01 -27.03
N SER A 318 -18.80 4.35 -27.99
CA SER A 318 -18.50 4.50 -29.42
C SER A 318 -18.78 5.90 -29.96
N ASP A 319 -19.87 6.53 -29.51
CA ASP A 319 -20.26 7.87 -29.99
C ASP A 319 -19.33 8.95 -29.42
N ILE A 320 -18.91 8.81 -28.15
CA ILE A 320 -17.95 9.74 -27.53
C ILE A 320 -16.63 9.70 -28.30
N LEU A 321 -16.16 8.50 -28.66
CA LEU A 321 -14.93 8.31 -29.44
C LEU A 321 -15.04 8.83 -30.88
N ALA A 322 -16.26 8.86 -31.44
CA ALA A 322 -16.53 9.43 -32.75
C ALA A 322 -16.71 10.95 -32.71
N HIS A 323 -17.02 11.54 -31.54
CA HIS A 323 -17.35 12.95 -31.41
C HIS A 323 -16.17 13.85 -31.81
N PRO A 324 -16.35 14.80 -32.75
CA PRO A 324 -15.26 15.65 -33.25
C PRO A 324 -14.55 16.45 -32.15
N ASP A 325 -15.30 17.02 -31.19
CA ASP A 325 -14.69 17.78 -30.09
C ASP A 325 -13.89 16.89 -29.15
N PHE A 326 -14.36 15.67 -28.88
CA PHE A 326 -13.60 14.70 -28.09
C PHE A 326 -12.31 14.32 -28.79
N ARG A 327 -12.37 14.00 -30.09
CA ARG A 327 -11.16 13.67 -30.89
C ARG A 327 -10.15 14.82 -30.89
N ARG A 328 -10.63 16.05 -31.04
CA ARG A 328 -9.78 17.25 -31.01
C ARG A 328 -9.13 17.42 -29.63
N ALA A 329 -9.92 17.43 -28.56
CA ALA A 329 -9.43 17.58 -27.20
C ALA A 329 -8.43 16.48 -26.83
N PHE A 330 -8.76 15.23 -27.16
CA PHE A 330 -7.89 14.06 -26.94
C PHE A 330 -6.54 14.21 -27.67
N ARG A 331 -6.54 14.65 -28.94
CA ARG A 331 -5.30 14.90 -29.68
C ARG A 331 -4.48 16.03 -29.08
N CYS A 332 -5.10 17.12 -28.65
CA CYS A 332 -4.40 18.22 -27.98
C CYS A 332 -3.69 17.74 -26.69
N VAL A 333 -4.32 16.86 -25.91
CA VAL A 333 -3.69 16.29 -24.70
C VAL A 333 -2.52 15.38 -25.07
N LEU A 334 -2.66 14.54 -26.10
CA LEU A 334 -1.56 13.69 -26.57
C LEU A 334 -0.37 14.49 -27.11
N GLU A 335 -0.61 15.53 -27.92
CA GLU A 335 0.45 16.41 -28.42
C GLU A 335 1.20 17.08 -27.28
N ARG A 336 0.47 17.59 -26.30
CA ARG A 336 1.04 18.20 -25.09
C ARG A 336 1.88 17.21 -24.29
N ALA A 337 1.38 15.99 -24.09
CA ALA A 337 2.14 14.92 -23.45
C ALA A 337 3.42 14.59 -24.21
N LYS A 338 3.35 14.50 -25.55
CA LYS A 338 4.49 14.24 -26.43
C LYS A 338 5.54 15.34 -26.33
N ILE A 339 5.13 16.61 -26.36
CA ILE A 339 6.04 17.76 -26.24
C ILE A 339 6.78 17.72 -24.90
N ARG A 340 6.07 17.52 -23.79
CA ARG A 340 6.67 17.40 -22.45
C ARG A 340 7.71 16.28 -22.40
N ILE A 341 7.35 15.08 -22.86
CA ILE A 341 8.25 13.92 -22.84
C ILE A 341 9.47 14.12 -23.77
N LEU A 342 9.28 14.68 -24.96
CA LEU A 342 10.39 14.98 -25.87
C LEU A 342 11.31 16.06 -25.32
N ARG A 343 10.77 17.08 -24.64
CA ARG A 343 11.57 18.08 -23.94
C ARG A 343 12.44 17.44 -22.87
N ALA A 344 11.86 16.62 -21.99
CA ALA A 344 12.61 15.87 -20.99
C ALA A 344 13.70 14.99 -21.63
N ARG A 345 13.38 14.26 -22.70
CA ARG A 345 14.33 13.37 -23.40
C ARG A 345 15.62 14.07 -23.83
N LEU A 346 15.55 15.35 -24.16
CA LEU A 346 16.66 16.13 -24.69
C LEU A 346 17.51 16.83 -23.60
N LEU A 347 17.06 16.85 -22.34
CA LEU A 347 17.75 17.58 -21.26
C LEU A 347 19.07 16.91 -20.81
N PRO A 348 19.11 15.60 -20.50
CA PRO A 348 20.34 14.99 -19.99
C PRO A 348 21.35 14.73 -21.11
N GLY A 349 22.60 15.12 -20.90
CA GLY A 349 23.72 14.73 -21.75
C GLY A 349 24.04 13.23 -21.70
N ASN A 350 24.92 12.78 -22.59
CA ASN A 350 25.30 11.37 -22.73
C ASN A 350 26.06 10.84 -21.51
N GLU A 351 26.66 11.72 -20.71
CA GLU A 351 27.33 11.40 -19.45
C GLU A 351 26.41 10.75 -18.42
N PHE A 352 25.09 10.93 -18.53
CA PHE A 352 24.07 10.30 -17.66
C PHE A 352 23.42 9.05 -18.27
N ASP A 353 23.88 8.56 -19.43
CA ASP A 353 23.27 7.42 -20.13
C ASP A 353 23.18 6.17 -19.28
N LYS A 354 24.20 5.94 -18.43
CA LYS A 354 24.29 4.76 -17.58
C LYS A 354 23.27 4.81 -16.45
N GLU A 355 23.19 5.93 -15.74
CA GLU A 355 22.31 6.17 -14.59
C GLU A 355 20.85 6.22 -15.05
N LEU A 356 20.58 6.95 -16.14
CA LEU A 356 19.24 7.20 -16.65
C LEU A 356 18.76 6.15 -17.65
N ARG A 357 19.53 5.09 -17.95
CA ARG A 357 19.16 4.06 -18.94
C ARG A 357 17.73 3.55 -18.75
N GLY A 358 17.35 3.25 -17.51
CA GLY A 358 15.99 2.84 -17.18
C GLY A 358 14.96 3.92 -17.50
N VAL A 359 15.20 5.16 -17.10
CA VAL A 359 14.28 6.29 -17.39
C VAL A 359 14.16 6.53 -18.89
N LYS A 360 15.27 6.47 -19.65
CA LYS A 360 15.26 6.63 -21.11
C LYS A 360 14.41 5.55 -21.80
N VAL A 361 14.52 4.29 -21.37
CA VAL A 361 13.62 3.23 -21.88
C VAL A 361 12.17 3.46 -21.48
N TRP A 362 11.92 4.00 -20.28
CA TRP A 362 10.57 4.36 -19.86
C TRP A 362 9.95 5.46 -20.72
N ILE A 363 10.75 6.48 -21.07
CA ILE A 363 10.39 7.54 -22.02
C ILE A 363 9.98 6.94 -23.37
N GLU A 364 10.81 6.06 -23.94
CA GLU A 364 10.48 5.44 -25.23
C GLU A 364 9.17 4.63 -25.16
N PHE A 365 8.90 3.95 -24.04
CA PHE A 365 7.63 3.24 -23.87
C PHE A 365 6.43 4.17 -23.88
N TYR A 366 6.52 5.32 -23.21
CA TYR A 366 5.45 6.31 -23.22
C TYR A 366 5.27 6.96 -24.60
N LEU A 367 6.36 7.22 -25.34
CA LEU A 367 6.29 7.68 -26.73
C LEU A 367 5.62 6.65 -27.65
N MET A 368 5.92 5.36 -27.49
CA MET A 368 5.24 4.29 -28.22
C MET A 368 3.74 4.20 -27.89
N ILE A 369 3.36 4.42 -26.63
CA ILE A 369 1.94 4.48 -26.23
C ILE A 369 1.26 5.67 -26.90
N ILE A 370 1.91 6.84 -26.94
CA ILE A 370 1.39 8.01 -27.65
C ILE A 370 1.15 7.69 -29.12
N ASP A 371 2.13 7.12 -29.82
CA ASP A 371 2.00 6.82 -31.24
C ASP A 371 0.85 5.83 -31.51
N ARG A 372 0.65 4.84 -30.62
CA ARG A 372 -0.52 3.95 -30.69
C ARG A 372 -1.83 4.68 -30.46
N LEU A 373 -1.92 5.50 -29.42
CA LEU A 373 -3.13 6.27 -29.13
C LEU A 373 -3.44 7.27 -30.25
N TRP A 374 -2.41 7.75 -30.95
CA TRP A 374 -2.55 8.64 -32.11
C TRP A 374 -3.10 7.93 -33.34
N LEU A 375 -2.59 6.74 -33.66
CA LEU A 375 -2.97 5.96 -34.84
C LEU A 375 -4.28 5.21 -34.65
N ASP A 376 -4.41 4.48 -33.54
CA ASP A 376 -5.49 3.53 -33.29
C ASP A 376 -6.62 4.14 -32.43
N GLY A 377 -6.37 5.31 -31.83
CA GLY A 377 -7.32 5.98 -30.95
C GLY A 377 -7.42 5.37 -29.54
N PRO A 378 -8.38 5.84 -28.73
CA PRO A 378 -8.53 5.42 -27.34
C PRO A 378 -8.82 3.92 -27.18
N GLY A 379 -8.38 3.33 -26.06
CA GLY A 379 -8.51 1.89 -25.79
C GLY A 379 -7.36 1.02 -26.34
N HIS A 380 -6.58 1.52 -27.29
CA HIS A 380 -5.43 0.80 -27.89
C HIS A 380 -4.09 1.11 -27.22
N GLY A 381 -4.07 2.03 -26.23
CA GLY A 381 -2.92 2.28 -25.36
C GLY A 381 -2.73 1.22 -24.27
N ARG A 382 -3.71 0.31 -24.09
CA ARG A 382 -3.56 -0.80 -23.15
C ARG A 382 -2.70 -1.89 -23.74
N ILE A 383 -1.78 -2.33 -22.90
CA ILE A 383 -0.55 -3.06 -23.14
C ILE A 383 -0.81 -4.55 -23.51
N GLY A 384 -1.75 -4.84 -24.42
CA GLY A 384 -1.99 -6.20 -24.95
C GLY A 384 -0.78 -6.80 -25.69
N PHE A 385 0.10 -5.94 -26.22
CA PHE A 385 1.37 -6.33 -26.86
C PHE A 385 2.38 -6.94 -25.86
N TRP A 386 2.30 -6.58 -24.58
CA TRP A 386 3.34 -6.91 -23.61
C TRP A 386 3.09 -8.24 -22.90
N LYS A 387 1.87 -8.78 -22.98
CA LYS A 387 1.63 -10.22 -22.77
C LYS A 387 2.49 -11.08 -23.72
N ARG A 388 2.90 -10.57 -24.89
CA ARG A 388 3.82 -11.26 -25.82
C ARG A 388 5.30 -10.98 -25.49
N LEU A 389 5.69 -9.77 -25.10
CA LEU A 389 7.05 -9.48 -24.64
C LEU A 389 7.39 -10.15 -23.30
N GLY A 390 6.42 -10.33 -22.40
CA GLY A 390 6.58 -11.14 -21.18
C GLY A 390 6.88 -12.62 -21.45
N LYS A 391 6.52 -13.14 -22.63
CA LYS A 391 6.99 -14.46 -23.09
C LYS A 391 8.45 -14.43 -23.56
N LEU A 392 8.88 -13.33 -24.18
CA LEU A 392 10.28 -13.12 -24.60
C LEU A 392 11.21 -12.85 -23.40
N SER A 393 10.74 -12.16 -22.35
CA SER A 393 11.52 -11.97 -21.12
C SER A 393 11.72 -13.26 -20.33
N LYS A 394 10.89 -14.28 -20.55
CA LYS A 394 11.06 -15.61 -19.95
C LYS A 394 12.36 -16.27 -20.45
N ALA A 395 12.66 -16.13 -21.74
CA ALA A 395 13.86 -16.68 -22.36
C ALA A 395 15.15 -15.90 -22.04
N ALA A 396 15.03 -14.63 -21.62
CA ALA A 396 16.17 -13.77 -21.25
C ALA A 396 16.50 -13.80 -19.75
N ILE A 397 15.61 -14.36 -18.91
CA ILE A 397 15.81 -14.51 -17.46
C ILE A 397 16.18 -15.97 -17.10
N GLU A 398 15.87 -16.94 -17.98
CA GLU A 398 16.31 -18.35 -17.86
C GLU A 398 17.70 -18.61 -18.51
N ARG A 399 18.35 -17.58 -19.05
CA ARG A 399 19.77 -17.55 -19.43
C ARG A 399 20.50 -16.55 -18.54
#